data_AF-A0A7I7P2Z8-F1
#
_entry.id   AF-A0A7I7P2Z8-F1
#
_cell.length_a   1.000
_cell.length_b   1.000
_cell.length_c   1.000
_cell.angle_alpha   90.00
_cell.angle_beta   90.00
_cell.angle_gamma   90.00
#
_symmetry.space_group_name_H-M   'P 1'
#
loop_
_entity.id
_entity.type
_entity.pdbx_description
1 polymer ?
#
loop_
_entity_poly.entity_id
_entity_poly.type
_entity_poly.pdbx_seq_one_letter_code
_entity_poly.pdbx_strand_id
1 'polypeptide(L)'
;MASVDEAVPTRERLDEDDHDLLTFGEAGERLHLETAAAEHDVGHLEQSTADHDPSKGRARLKALRMAARCNSTHRINHENFQEFFGKPRKARRSLPCTQAAN
;
A
#
# COMPACT_ATOMS: atom_id res chain seq x y z
N MET A 1 -4.23 -48.08 26.74
CA MET A 1 -4.47 -46.95 25.82
C MET A 1 -3.53 -45.83 26.24
N ALA A 2 -2.41 -45.66 25.54
CA ALA A 2 -1.45 -44.59 25.80
C ALA A 2 -1.92 -43.35 25.04
N SER A 3 -2.29 -42.31 25.77
CA SER A 3 -2.63 -41.00 25.22
C SER A 3 -1.36 -40.38 24.67
N VAL A 4 -1.27 -40.27 23.35
CA VAL A 4 -0.26 -39.46 22.69
C VAL A 4 -0.75 -38.02 22.80
N ASP A 5 -0.22 -37.29 23.78
CA ASP A 5 -0.38 -35.85 23.88
C ASP A 5 0.41 -35.25 22.71
N GLU A 6 -0.30 -35.02 21.60
CA GLU A 6 0.28 -34.48 20.37
C GLU A 6 0.69 -33.03 20.64
N ALA A 7 1.99 -32.83 20.88
CA ALA A 7 2.59 -31.53 21.10
C ALA A 7 2.29 -30.63 19.90
N VAL A 8 1.33 -29.72 20.08
CA VAL A 8 1.01 -28.68 19.11
C VAL A 8 2.29 -27.88 18.88
N PRO A 9 2.85 -27.83 17.65
CA PRO A 9 4.03 -27.04 17.39
C PRO A 9 3.69 -25.58 17.66
N THR A 10 4.33 -25.03 18.68
CA THR A 10 4.21 -23.64 19.08
C THR A 10 4.71 -22.82 17.89
N ARG A 11 3.78 -22.14 17.19
CA ARG A 11 4.16 -21.17 16.15
C ARG A 11 4.97 -20.07 16.83
N GLU A 12 6.29 -20.12 16.66
CA GLU A 12 7.18 -19.03 17.01
C GLU A 12 6.74 -17.79 16.22
N ARG A 13 6.39 -16.73 16.95
CA ARG A 13 6.19 -15.41 16.35
C ARG A 13 7.57 -14.96 15.87
N LEU A 14 7.74 -14.89 14.55
CA LEU A 14 8.89 -14.23 13.94
C LEU A 14 8.99 -12.82 14.51
N ASP A 15 10.23 -12.41 14.79
CA ASP A 15 10.61 -11.13 15.39
C ASP A 15 9.72 -10.01 14.84
N GLU A 16 9.06 -9.30 15.75
CA GLU A 16 8.04 -8.31 15.47
C GLU A 16 8.75 -7.07 14.96
N ASP A 17 9.22 -7.12 13.71
CA ASP A 17 9.61 -5.94 12.96
C ASP A 17 8.36 -5.05 12.96
N ASP A 18 8.45 -3.90 13.62
CA ASP A 18 7.38 -2.89 13.72
C ASP A 18 7.04 -2.41 12.30
N HIS A 19 6.18 -3.15 11.63
CA HIS A 19 5.67 -2.81 10.32
C HIS A 19 4.57 -1.78 10.53
N ASP A 20 4.95 -0.51 10.55
CA ASP A 20 4.01 0.60 10.44
C ASP A 20 3.09 0.36 9.24
N LEU A 21 1.83 0.02 9.52
CA LEU A 21 0.83 -0.20 8.49
C LEU A 21 0.52 1.14 7.83
N LEU A 22 1.00 1.29 6.60
CA LEU A 22 0.72 2.49 5.82
C LEU A 22 -0.76 2.58 5.44
N THR A 23 -1.33 3.78 5.52
CA THR A 23 -2.61 4.06 4.87
C THR A 23 -2.46 3.98 3.35
N PHE A 24 -3.56 3.78 2.61
CA PHE A 24 -3.54 3.80 1.14
C PHE A 24 -2.95 5.10 0.57
N GLY A 25 -3.05 6.22 1.30
CA GLY A 25 -2.41 7.49 0.92
C GLY A 25 -0.89 7.41 1.01
N GLU A 26 -0.37 7.01 2.18
CA GLU A 26 1.07 6.87 2.41
C GLU A 26 1.71 5.77 1.55
N ALA A 27 1.01 4.64 1.37
CA ALA A 27 1.42 3.59 0.45
C ALA A 27 1.44 4.09 -1.00
N GLY A 28 0.49 4.96 -1.38
CA GLY A 28 0.43 5.59 -2.69
C GLY A 28 1.62 6.51 -2.96
N GLU A 29 1.96 7.37 -2.00
CA GLU A 29 3.14 8.25 -2.08
C GLU A 29 4.43 7.43 -2.23
N ARG A 30 4.57 6.37 -1.44
CA ARG A 30 5.75 5.50 -1.52
C ARG A 30 5.83 4.75 -2.86
N LEU A 31 4.70 4.23 -3.34
CA LEU A 31 4.63 3.58 -4.66
C LEU A 31 4.95 4.57 -5.79
N HIS A 32 4.58 5.85 -5.65
CA HIS A 32 4.88 6.87 -6.64
C HIS A 32 6.39 7.12 -6.76
N LEU A 33 7.06 7.35 -5.62
CA LEU A 33 8.51 7.54 -5.57
C LEU A 33 9.26 6.31 -6.12
N GLU A 34 8.85 5.12 -5.70
CA GLU A 34 9.46 3.87 -6.11
C GLU A 34 9.27 3.61 -7.62
N THR A 35 8.10 3.94 -8.17
CA THR A 35 7.85 3.84 -9.61
C THR A 35 8.74 4.80 -10.39
N ALA A 36 8.87 6.05 -9.94
CA ALA A 36 9.71 7.05 -10.61
C ALA A 36 11.20 6.66 -10.60
N ALA A 37 11.70 6.11 -9.50
CA ALA A 37 13.05 5.58 -9.42
C ALA A 37 13.26 4.41 -10.40
N ALA A 38 12.33 3.45 -10.44
CA ALA A 38 12.41 2.33 -11.36
C ALA A 38 12.31 2.75 -12.84
N GLU A 39 11.55 3.80 -13.17
CA GLU A 39 11.50 4.37 -14.52
C GLU A 39 12.83 4.98 -14.93
N HIS A 40 13.46 5.73 -14.03
CA HIS A 40 14.78 6.30 -14.26
C HIS A 40 15.84 5.20 -14.48
N ASP A 41 15.83 4.16 -13.63
CA ASP A 41 16.78 3.06 -13.73
C ASP A 41 16.63 2.27 -15.02
N VAL A 42 15.39 1.97 -15.43
CA VAL A 42 15.11 1.32 -16.72
C VAL A 42 15.57 2.20 -17.88
N GLY A 43 15.26 3.50 -17.83
CA GLY A 43 15.69 4.44 -18.87
C GLY A 43 17.21 4.52 -19.00
N HIS A 44 17.92 4.51 -17.87
CA HIS A 44 19.38 4.49 -17.85
C HIS A 44 19.96 3.18 -18.42
N LEU A 45 19.38 2.03 -18.06
CA LEU A 45 19.79 0.72 -18.59
C LEU A 45 19.52 0.59 -20.10
N GLU A 46 18.42 1.16 -20.58
CA GLU A 46 18.07 1.15 -22.01
C GLU A 46 18.97 2.08 -22.86
N GLN A 47 19.46 3.16 -22.25
CA GLN A 47 20.39 4.11 -22.90
C GLN A 47 21.85 3.67 -22.78
N SER A 48 22.16 2.79 -21.83
CA SER A 48 23.50 2.23 -21.67
C SER A 48 23.80 1.25 -22.79
N THR A 49 24.96 1.41 -23.42
CA THR A 49 25.49 0.46 -24.41
C THR A 49 26.18 -0.75 -23.76
N ALA A 50 26.18 -0.84 -22.42
CA ALA A 50 26.67 -1.99 -21.70
C ALA A 50 25.71 -3.18 -21.84
N ASP A 51 26.23 -4.40 -21.70
CA ASP A 51 25.51 -5.68 -21.79
C ASP A 51 24.61 -5.93 -20.55
N HIS A 52 23.85 -4.92 -20.16
CA HIS A 52 22.86 -5.01 -19.10
C HIS A 52 21.50 -5.32 -19.70
N ASP A 53 20.91 -6.44 -19.29
CA ASP A 53 19.56 -6.79 -19.68
C ASP A 53 18.52 -5.95 -18.87
N PRO A 54 17.75 -5.06 -19.54
CA PRO A 54 16.74 -4.25 -18.86
C PRO A 54 15.48 -5.04 -18.48
N SER A 55 15.37 -6.32 -18.86
CA SER A 55 14.17 -7.15 -18.66
C SER A 55 13.70 -7.19 -17.20
N LYS A 56 14.63 -7.31 -16.26
CA LYS A 56 14.34 -7.34 -14.82
C LYS A 56 13.80 -6.00 -14.33
N GLY A 57 14.40 -4.89 -14.78
CA GLY A 57 13.94 -3.54 -14.47
C GLY A 57 12.53 -3.30 -15.01
N ARG A 58 12.26 -3.70 -16.26
CA ARG A 58 10.93 -3.63 -16.88
C ARG A 58 9.89 -4.46 -16.13
N ALA A 59 10.24 -5.66 -15.68
CA ALA A 59 9.35 -6.52 -14.90
C ALA A 59 9.00 -5.89 -13.54
N ARG A 60 9.99 -5.31 -12.84
CA ARG A 60 9.77 -4.56 -11.59
C ARG A 60 8.88 -3.35 -11.82
N LEU A 61 9.17 -2.55 -12.83
CA LEU A 61 8.37 -1.37 -13.17
C LEU A 61 6.91 -1.75 -13.49
N LYS A 62 6.70 -2.84 -14.23
CA LYS A 62 5.35 -3.37 -14.50
C LYS A 62 4.62 -3.74 -13.20
N ALA A 63 5.29 -4.43 -12.29
CA ALA A 63 4.72 -4.81 -11.00
C ALA A 63 4.36 -3.59 -10.14
N LEU A 64 5.23 -2.58 -10.08
CA LEU A 64 5.00 -1.33 -9.35
C LEU A 64 3.80 -0.55 -9.92
N ARG A 65 3.70 -0.44 -11.24
CA ARG A 65 2.54 0.20 -11.90
C ARG A 65 1.24 -0.55 -11.62
N MET A 66 1.28 -1.88 -11.58
CA MET A 66 0.12 -2.69 -11.18
C MET A 66 -0.27 -2.44 -9.72
N ALA A 67 0.71 -2.42 -8.81
CA ALA A 67 0.49 -2.12 -7.39
C ALA A 67 -0.10 -0.71 -7.19
N ALA A 68 0.43 0.31 -7.88
CA ALA A 68 -0.10 1.67 -7.85
C ALA A 68 -1.55 1.73 -8.34
N ARG A 69 -1.88 1.01 -9.43
CA ARG A 69 -3.25 0.90 -9.92
C ARG A 69 -4.16 0.26 -8.87
N CYS A 70 -3.76 -0.86 -8.28
CA CYS A 70 -4.54 -1.53 -7.23
C CYS A 70 -4.74 -0.62 -6.00
N ASN A 71 -3.70 0.10 -5.57
CA ASN A 71 -3.77 1.06 -4.47
C ASN A 71 -4.78 2.18 -4.77
N SER A 72 -4.86 2.62 -6.03
CA SER A 72 -5.81 3.65 -6.46
C SER A 72 -7.27 3.16 -6.60
N THR A 73 -7.48 1.89 -6.99
CA THR A 73 -8.83 1.33 -7.21
C THR A 73 -9.50 0.88 -5.91
N HIS A 74 -8.74 0.55 -4.87
CA HIS A 74 -9.26 0.18 -3.54
C HIS A 74 -9.40 1.39 -2.61
N ARG A 75 -9.60 2.59 -3.17
CA ARG A 75 -9.84 3.78 -2.38
C ARG A 75 -11.20 3.66 -1.69
N ILE A 76 -11.22 3.76 -0.37
CA ILE A 76 -12.47 3.91 0.37
C ILE A 76 -13.08 5.26 -0.04
N ASN A 77 -14.12 5.21 -0.86
CA ASN A 77 -14.91 6.32 -1.36
C ASN A 77 -16.24 6.42 -0.60
N HIS A 78 -17.09 7.38 -0.95
CA HIS A 78 -18.35 7.59 -0.23
C HIS A 78 -19.30 6.38 -0.32
N GLU A 79 -19.26 5.66 -1.45
CA GLU A 79 -20.16 4.57 -1.80
C GLU A 79 -19.79 3.28 -1.07
N ASN A 80 -18.49 2.97 -0.95
CA ASN A 80 -18.00 1.75 -0.29
C ASN A 80 -17.65 1.95 1.20
N PHE A 81 -17.73 3.18 1.74
CA PHE A 81 -17.44 3.48 3.15
C PHE A 81 -18.36 2.71 4.11
N GLN A 82 -19.65 2.63 3.80
CA GLN A 82 -20.63 1.98 4.67
C GLN A 82 -20.42 0.46 4.72
N GLU A 83 -20.05 -0.15 3.60
CA GLU A 83 -19.72 -1.57 3.52
C GLU A 83 -18.44 -1.88 4.29
N PHE A 84 -17.43 -1.02 4.20
CA PHE A 84 -16.13 -1.26 4.84
C PHE A 84 -16.13 -1.00 6.36
N PHE A 85 -16.83 0.03 6.83
CA PHE A 85 -16.85 0.41 8.25
C PHE A 85 -18.12 -0.04 8.99
N GLY A 86 -19.09 -0.65 8.30
CA GLY A 86 -20.35 -1.13 8.89
C GLY A 86 -21.20 -0.02 9.55
N LYS A 87 -20.89 1.25 9.28
CA LYS A 87 -21.61 2.41 9.81
C LYS A 87 -21.90 3.39 8.67
N PRO A 88 -23.13 3.91 8.57
CA PRO A 88 -23.42 5.00 7.64
C PRO A 88 -22.54 6.21 8.01
N ARG A 89 -21.98 6.88 6.99
CA ARG A 89 -21.22 8.12 7.21
C ARG A 89 -22.13 9.11 7.92
N LYS A 90 -21.81 9.47 9.16
CA LYS A 90 -22.40 10.67 9.77
C LYS A 90 -21.80 11.86 9.04
N ALA A 91 -22.60 12.58 8.26
CA ALA A 91 -22.19 13.87 7.71
C ALA A 91 -21.64 14.72 8.86
N ARG A 92 -20.38 15.19 8.75
CA ARG A 92 -19.86 16.21 9.67
C ARG A 92 -20.81 17.40 9.53
N ARG A 93 -21.58 17.70 10.58
CA ARG A 93 -22.28 18.98 10.68
C ARG A 93 -21.20 20.05 10.54
N SER A 94 -21.30 20.88 9.50
CA SER A 94 -20.49 22.09 9.45
C SER A 94 -20.74 22.83 10.75
N LEU A 95 -19.69 23.03 11.55
CA LEU A 95 -19.77 23.96 12.65
C LEU A 95 -20.06 25.32 12.01
N PRO A 96 -21.06 26.08 12.49
CA PRO A 96 -21.31 27.41 11.97
C PRO A 96 -20.01 28.21 12.08
N CYS A 97 -19.57 28.78 10.97
CA CYS A 97 -18.52 29.80 10.96
C CYS A 97 -19.04 30.94 11.82
N THR A 98 -18.63 30.99 13.08
CA THR A 98 -18.86 32.14 13.94
C THR A 98 -17.93 33.23 13.43
N GLN A 99 -18.46 34.03 12.49
CA GLN A 99 -17.85 35.28 12.09
C GLN A 99 -17.92 36.21 13.31
N ALA A 100 -16.85 36.25 14.09
CA ALA A 100 -16.66 37.26 15.11
C ALA A 100 -16.51 38.61 14.40
N ALA A 101 -17.52 39.47 14.52
CA ALA A 101 -17.46 40.86 14.12
C ALA A 101 -17.69 41.71 15.37
N ASN A 102 -16.75 42.64 15.58
CA ASN A 102 -16.56 43.58 16.69
C ASN A 102 -17.83 44.21 17.27
#